data_AF-A0A521YM80-F1
#
_entry.id   AF-A0A521YM80-F1
#
_cell.length_a   1.000
_cell.length_b   1.000
_cell.length_c   1.000
_cell.angle_alpha   90.00
_cell.angle_beta   90.00
_cell.angle_gamma   90.00
#
_symmetry.space_group_name_H-M   'P 1'
#
loop_
_entity.id
_entity.type
_entity.pdbx_description
1 polymer ?
#
loop_
_entity_poly.entity_id
_entity_poly.type
_entity_poly.pdbx_seq_one_letter_code
_entity_poly.pdbx_strand_id
1 'polypeptide(L)'
;MSQSERIHGSDLLPLPIAAALVYDSLASHLEAAHATEEVHDRLDGAAVALASLAPIYRTDGDEPLVVTQSALAAGRFTDGAETLRFSDGREPISALAIRRGDLYTAIEQIKTARHTLIRRLQ
;
A
#
# COMPACT_ATOMS: atom_id res chain seq x y z
N MET A 1 -15.29 -25.64 -1.42
CA MET A 1 -14.18 -25.73 -0.45
C MET A 1 -12.91 -25.32 -1.20
N SER A 2 -12.52 -24.05 -1.14
CA SER A 2 -11.33 -23.56 -1.85
C SER A 2 -10.23 -23.29 -0.84
N GLN A 3 -9.15 -24.05 -1.02
CA GLN A 3 -7.79 -23.90 -0.49
C GLN A 3 -7.51 -22.60 0.27
N SER A 4 -7.23 -22.73 1.56
CA SER A 4 -6.43 -21.75 2.30
C SER A 4 -5.03 -21.75 1.69
N GLU A 5 -4.80 -20.86 0.72
CA GLU A 5 -3.47 -20.59 0.17
C GLU A 5 -2.56 -20.17 1.32
N ARG A 6 -1.63 -21.05 1.70
CA ARG A 6 -0.58 -20.69 2.65
C ARG A 6 0.26 -19.60 2.01
N ILE A 7 0.24 -18.41 2.59
CA ILE A 7 1.10 -17.30 2.16
C ILE A 7 2.52 -17.65 2.60
N HIS A 8 3.42 -17.85 1.64
CA HIS A 8 4.83 -18.06 1.94
C HIS A 8 5.50 -16.70 2.13
N GLY A 9 6.46 -16.59 3.05
CA GLY A 9 7.17 -15.32 3.30
C GLY A 9 7.83 -14.71 2.05
N SER A 10 8.17 -15.52 1.04
CA SER A 10 8.68 -15.10 -0.26
C SER A 10 7.65 -14.34 -1.13
N ASP A 11 6.37 -14.53 -0.86
CA ASP A 11 5.27 -13.93 -1.63
C ASP A 11 4.87 -12.55 -1.10
N LEU A 12 5.36 -12.18 0.08
CA LEU A 12 5.10 -10.89 0.70
C LEU A 12 6.20 -9.90 0.32
N LEU A 13 5.76 -8.69 -0.02
CA LEU A 13 6.63 -7.56 -0.28
C LEU A 13 6.39 -6.49 0.79
N PRO A 14 7.45 -5.91 1.38
CA PRO A 14 7.31 -4.78 2.28
C PRO A 14 6.50 -3.65 1.64
N LEU A 15 5.57 -3.09 2.39
CA LEU A 15 4.65 -2.06 1.91
C LEU A 15 5.37 -0.79 1.41
N PRO A 16 6.47 -0.30 2.02
CA PRO A 16 7.25 0.81 1.46
C PRO A 16 7.76 0.53 0.04
N ILE A 17 8.22 -0.70 -0.22
CA ILE A 17 8.70 -1.11 -1.55
C ILE A 17 7.52 -1.18 -2.53
N ALA A 18 6.40 -1.77 -2.11
CA ALA A 18 5.20 -1.83 -2.93
C ALA A 18 4.67 -0.43 -3.30
N ALA A 19 4.63 0.48 -2.33
CA ALA A 19 4.24 1.87 -2.52
C ALA A 19 5.18 2.60 -3.49
N ALA A 20 6.49 2.36 -3.38
CA ALA A 20 7.47 2.92 -4.30
C ALA A 20 7.29 2.41 -5.74
N LEU A 21 6.99 1.12 -5.91
CA LEU A 21 6.68 0.55 -7.24
C LEU A 21 5.41 1.14 -7.84
N VAL A 22 4.36 1.34 -7.03
CA VAL A 22 3.15 2.03 -7.49
C VAL A 22 3.48 3.46 -7.91
N TYR A 23 4.18 4.20 -7.04
CA TYR A 23 4.58 5.58 -7.31
C TYR A 23 5.38 5.68 -8.61
N ASP A 24 6.42 4.88 -8.79
CA ASP A 24 7.23 4.81 -10.01
C ASP A 24 6.39 4.47 -11.25
N SER A 25 5.50 3.48 -11.13
CA SER A 25 4.63 3.06 -12.24
C SER A 25 3.63 4.14 -12.70
N LEU A 26 3.36 5.13 -11.85
CA LEU A 26 2.46 6.25 -12.12
C LEU A 26 3.21 7.55 -12.44
N ALA A 27 4.46 7.69 -11.99
CA ALA A 27 5.27 8.90 -12.10
C ALA A 27 5.80 9.16 -13.51
N SER A 28 5.47 8.33 -14.52
CA SER A 28 6.02 8.40 -15.87
C SER A 28 5.85 9.74 -16.63
N HIS A 29 5.22 10.78 -16.05
CA HIS A 29 5.07 12.10 -16.67
C HIS A 29 5.08 13.31 -15.69
N LEU A 30 5.44 13.16 -14.41
CA LEU A 30 5.28 14.27 -13.45
C LEU A 30 6.50 14.46 -12.55
N GLU A 31 6.78 15.74 -12.30
CA GLU A 31 7.98 16.36 -11.74
C GLU A 31 8.69 15.57 -10.63
N ALA A 32 10.03 15.55 -10.74
CA ALA A 32 10.91 14.99 -9.73
C ALA A 32 10.55 15.60 -8.37
N ALA A 33 10.20 14.76 -7.39
CA ALA A 33 10.07 15.21 -6.01
C ALA A 33 11.38 15.88 -5.58
N HIS A 34 11.30 17.07 -5.01
CA HIS A 34 12.49 17.87 -4.69
C HIS A 34 12.96 17.66 -3.24
N ALA A 35 12.12 17.05 -2.38
CA ALA A 35 12.42 16.79 -0.97
C ALA A 35 11.99 15.38 -0.53
N THR A 36 12.72 14.80 0.45
CA THR A 36 12.44 13.47 1.02
C THR A 36 11.06 13.37 1.66
N GLU A 37 10.61 14.42 2.34
CA GLU A 37 9.28 14.47 2.99
C GLU A 37 8.15 14.37 1.95
N GLU A 38 8.32 15.03 0.81
CA GLU A 38 7.37 14.95 -0.32
C GLU A 38 7.31 13.53 -0.90
N VAL A 39 8.44 12.82 -0.95
CA VAL A 39 8.47 11.41 -1.35
C VAL A 39 7.71 10.55 -0.35
N HIS A 40 7.92 10.73 0.96
CA HIS A 40 7.21 9.95 1.98
C HIS A 40 5.70 10.17 1.92
N ASP A 41 5.22 11.40 1.78
CA ASP A 41 3.79 11.68 1.63
C ASP A 41 3.19 11.03 0.37
N ARG A 42 3.96 11.01 -0.74
CA ARG A 42 3.54 10.32 -1.98
C ARG A 42 3.46 8.80 -1.77
N LEU A 43 4.41 8.21 -1.04
CA LEU A 43 4.40 6.78 -0.69
C LEU A 43 3.26 6.44 0.27
N ASP A 44 2.99 7.28 1.28
CA ASP A 44 1.87 7.14 2.19
C ASP A 44 0.54 7.13 1.41
N GLY A 45 0.40 8.04 0.44
CA GLY A 45 -0.75 8.08 -0.47
C GLY A 45 -0.88 6.82 -1.34
N ALA A 46 0.23 6.29 -1.86
CA ALA A 46 0.24 5.05 -2.62
C ALA A 46 -0.17 3.84 -1.75
N ALA A 47 0.23 3.81 -0.49
CA ALA A 47 -0.18 2.78 0.45
C ALA A 47 -1.68 2.82 0.78
N VAL A 48 -2.28 4.01 0.90
CA VAL A 48 -3.74 4.15 1.01
C VAL A 48 -4.44 3.52 -0.21
N ALA A 49 -3.96 3.82 -1.42
CA ALA A 49 -4.54 3.24 -2.64
C ALA A 49 -4.42 1.72 -2.65
N LEU A 50 -3.24 1.18 -2.31
CA LEU A 50 -3.03 -0.27 -2.20
C LEU A 50 -3.96 -0.92 -1.17
N ALA A 51 -4.08 -0.35 0.03
CA ALA A 51 -4.93 -0.85 1.10
C ALA A 51 -6.43 -0.89 0.74
N SER A 52 -6.85 -0.05 -0.22
CA SER A 52 -8.22 -0.05 -0.75
C SER A 52 -8.49 -1.16 -1.77
N LEU A 53 -7.44 -1.74 -2.36
CA LEU A 53 -7.53 -2.71 -3.46
C LEU A 53 -7.05 -4.12 -3.08
N ALA A 54 -6.23 -4.22 -2.04
CA ALA A 54 -5.58 -5.46 -1.65
C ALA A 54 -5.45 -5.60 -0.13
N PRO A 55 -5.42 -6.83 0.41
CA PRO A 55 -5.14 -7.05 1.81
C PRO A 55 -3.72 -6.59 2.18
N ILE A 56 -3.61 -5.85 3.29
CA ILE A 56 -2.33 -5.51 3.91
C ILE A 56 -2.09 -6.47 5.07
N TYR A 57 -0.86 -6.92 5.21
CA TYR A 57 -0.42 -7.85 6.25
C TYR A 57 0.54 -7.14 7.19
N ARG A 58 0.54 -7.51 8.46
CA ARG A 58 1.66 -7.25 9.38
C ARG A 58 2.51 -8.52 9.50
N THR A 59 3.82 -8.37 9.55
CA THR A 59 4.79 -9.47 9.53
C THR A 59 5.76 -9.41 10.72
N ASP A 60 5.34 -8.81 11.83
CA ASP A 60 6.12 -8.68 13.06
C ASP A 60 6.03 -9.90 14.00
N GLY A 61 5.16 -10.88 13.69
CA GLY A 61 5.04 -12.15 14.39
C GLY A 61 5.47 -13.37 13.54
N ASP A 62 5.27 -14.57 14.08
CA ASP A 62 5.65 -15.84 13.42
C ASP A 62 4.89 -16.09 12.11
N GLU A 63 3.62 -15.66 12.05
CA GLU A 63 2.78 -15.77 10.85
C GLU A 63 2.26 -14.40 10.42
N PRO A 64 2.21 -14.11 9.10
CA PRO A 64 1.60 -12.88 8.59
C PRO A 64 0.13 -12.78 8.97
N LEU A 65 -0.27 -11.63 9.54
CA LEU A 65 -1.66 -11.37 9.92
C LEU A 65 -2.25 -10.25 9.08
N VAL A 66 -3.46 -10.44 8.57
CA VAL A 66 -4.17 -9.41 7.81
C VAL A 66 -4.52 -8.24 8.74
N VAL A 67 -4.13 -7.03 8.35
CA VAL A 67 -4.57 -5.79 8.99
C VAL A 67 -6.03 -5.56 8.62
N THR A 68 -6.90 -5.49 9.62
CA THR A 68 -8.34 -5.34 9.40
C THR A 68 -8.68 -4.03 8.68
N GLN A 69 -9.74 -4.04 7.88
CA GLN A 69 -10.25 -2.84 7.22
C GLN A 69 -10.64 -1.73 8.22
N SER A 70 -11.17 -2.10 9.39
CA SER A 70 -11.44 -1.15 10.48
C SER A 70 -10.17 -0.50 11.03
N ALA A 71 -9.06 -1.23 11.09
CA ALA A 71 -7.78 -0.65 11.50
C ALA A 71 -7.23 0.27 10.40
N LEU A 72 -7.23 -0.17 9.14
CA LEU A 72 -6.79 0.64 8.01
C LEU A 72 -7.57 1.95 7.90
N ALA A 73 -8.89 1.92 8.10
CA ALA A 73 -9.75 3.10 8.05
C ALA A 73 -9.56 4.06 9.24
N ALA A 74 -9.10 3.54 10.39
CA ALA A 74 -8.90 4.34 11.60
C ALA A 74 -7.45 4.85 11.76
N GLY A 75 -6.54 4.43 10.89
CA GLY A 75 -5.13 4.81 10.92
C GLY A 75 -4.72 5.65 9.71
N ARG A 76 -3.53 6.25 9.80
CA ARG A 76 -2.85 6.93 8.69
C ARG A 76 -1.51 6.24 8.45
N PHE A 77 -1.20 5.94 7.18
CA PHE A 77 0.15 5.53 6.80
C PHE A 77 1.11 6.70 6.96
N THR A 78 2.27 6.44 7.55
CA THR A 78 3.34 7.43 7.78
C THR A 78 4.70 6.82 7.47
N ASP A 79 5.69 7.72 7.38
CA ASP A 79 7.10 7.36 7.26
C ASP A 79 7.37 6.56 5.95
N GLY A 80 6.69 6.94 4.87
CA GLY A 80 6.87 6.30 3.57
C GLY A 80 6.22 4.92 3.49
N ALA A 81 5.01 4.80 4.04
CA ALA A 81 4.22 3.58 4.19
C ALA A 81 4.82 2.50 5.10
N GLU A 82 5.78 2.87 5.96
CA GLU A 82 6.42 1.93 6.88
C GLU A 82 5.50 1.62 8.08
N THR A 83 4.73 2.62 8.52
CA THR A 83 3.93 2.54 9.74
C THR A 83 2.49 2.96 9.50
N LEU A 84 1.53 2.26 10.13
CA LEU A 84 0.15 2.70 10.28
C LEU A 84 -0.02 3.27 11.70
N ARG A 85 -0.18 4.59 11.82
CA ARG A 85 -0.36 5.29 13.09
C ARG A 85 -1.84 5.57 13.35
N PHE A 86 -2.25 5.43 14.61
CA PHE A 86 -3.61 5.74 15.05
C PHE A 86 -3.64 7.01 15.89
N SER A 87 -4.68 7.83 15.69
CA SER A 87 -4.90 9.04 16.48
C SER A 87 -5.58 8.78 17.83
N ASP A 88 -6.09 7.56 18.03
CA ASP A 88 -6.82 7.14 19.24
C ASP A 88 -5.91 6.57 20.35
N GLY A 89 -4.59 6.60 20.14
CA GLY A 89 -3.60 6.13 21.11
C GLY A 89 -3.30 4.63 21.06
N ARG A 90 -3.90 3.86 20.14
CA ARG A 90 -3.47 2.48 19.88
C ARG A 90 -2.03 2.42 19.39
N GLU A 91 -1.37 1.30 19.68
CA GLU A 91 -0.01 1.06 19.21
C GLU A 91 0.05 1.10 17.67
N PRO A 92 1.05 1.80 17.07
CA PRO A 92 1.26 1.77 15.64
C PRO A 92 1.51 0.35 15.12
N ILE A 93 1.06 0.06 13.90
CA ILE A 93 1.39 -1.21 13.22
C ILE A 93 2.54 -0.94 12.26
N SER A 94 3.63 -1.69 12.42
CA SER A 94 4.80 -1.67 11.53
C SER A 94 4.95 -3.04 10.84
N ALA A 95 6.07 -3.24 10.14
CA ALA A 95 6.36 -4.46 9.37
C ALA A 95 5.20 -4.80 8.41
N LEU A 96 4.72 -3.78 7.70
CA LEU A 96 3.59 -3.91 6.79
C LEU A 96 4.03 -4.53 5.47
N ALA A 97 3.19 -5.39 4.90
CA ALA A 97 3.45 -6.08 3.66
C ALA A 97 2.18 -6.29 2.82
N ILE A 98 2.37 -6.60 1.55
CA ILE A 98 1.32 -6.97 0.59
C ILE A 98 1.77 -8.20 -0.19
N ARG A 99 0.83 -9.06 -0.62
CA ARG A 99 1.20 -10.15 -1.53
C ARG A 99 1.62 -9.57 -2.89
N ARG A 100 2.68 -10.12 -3.45
CA ARG A 100 3.23 -9.72 -4.76
C ARG A 100 2.19 -9.85 -5.88
N GLY A 101 1.37 -10.92 -5.87
CA GLY A 101 0.29 -11.10 -6.85
C GLY A 101 -0.80 -10.01 -6.77
N ASP A 102 -1.16 -9.62 -5.55
CA ASP A 102 -2.17 -8.58 -5.31
C ASP A 102 -1.63 -7.20 -5.73
N LEU A 103 -0.34 -6.93 -5.49
CA LEU A 103 0.32 -5.69 -5.92
C LEU A 103 0.22 -5.49 -7.44
N TYR A 104 0.58 -6.50 -8.24
CA TYR A 104 0.51 -6.37 -9.70
C TYR A 104 -0.92 -6.09 -10.18
N THR A 105 -1.88 -6.77 -9.58
CA THR A 105 -3.30 -6.55 -9.89
C THR A 105 -3.75 -5.14 -9.50
N ALA A 106 -3.32 -4.63 -8.34
CA ALA A 106 -3.65 -3.30 -7.86
C ALA A 106 -3.03 -2.20 -8.74
N ILE A 107 -1.78 -2.35 -9.18
CA ILE A 107 -1.12 -1.38 -10.09
C ILE A 107 -1.93 -1.19 -11.37
N GLU A 108 -2.38 -2.28 -12.00
CA GLU A 108 -3.16 -2.21 -13.23
C GLU A 108 -4.55 -1.58 -13.02
N GLN A 109 -5.19 -1.84 -11.88
CA GLN A 109 -6.44 -1.18 -11.50
C GLN A 109 -6.26 0.33 -11.30
N ILE A 110 -5.20 0.76 -10.60
CA ILE A 110 -4.92 2.18 -10.36
C ILE A 110 -4.65 2.92 -11.67
N LYS A 111 -3.85 2.34 -12.58
CA LYS A 111 -3.62 2.90 -13.92
C LYS A 111 -4.93 3.07 -14.70
N THR A 112 -5.79 2.07 -14.67
CA THR A 112 -7.09 2.09 -15.36
C THR A 112 -8.04 3.15 -14.79
N ALA A 113 -8.11 3.25 -13.46
CA ALA A 113 -8.93 4.26 -12.78
C ALA A 113 -8.47 5.69 -13.13
N ARG A 114 -7.16 5.94 -13.16
CA ARG A 114 -6.57 7.22 -13.56
C ARG A 114 -6.93 7.60 -15.01
N HIS A 115 -6.81 6.66 -15.95
CA HIS A 115 -7.20 6.91 -17.34
C HIS A 115 -8.69 7.26 -17.49
N THR A 116 -9.56 6.63 -16.69
CA THR A 116 -11.00 6.90 -16.71
C THR A 116 -11.32 8.29 -16.17
N LEU A 117 -10.63 8.73 -15.11
CA LEU A 117 -10.82 10.04 -14.50
C LEU A 117 -10.39 11.18 -15.43
N ILE A 118 -9.24 11.03 -16.12
CA ILE A 118 -8.75 12.04 -17.08
C ILE A 118 -9.74 12.23 -18.23
N ARG A 119 -10.34 11.15 -18.75
CA ARG A 119 -11.31 11.22 -19.86
C ARG A 119 -12.66 11.84 -19.50
N ARG A 120 -13.02 11.93 -18.22
CA ARG A 120 -14.29 12.56 -17.77
C ARG A 120 -14.20 14.06 -17.56
N LEU A 121 -12.98 14.61 -17.53
CA LEU A 121 -12.71 16.03 -17.32
C LEU A 121 -12.41 16.77 -18.65
N GLN A 122 -12.53 16.08 -19.78
CA GLN A 122 -12.39 16.61 -21.14
C GLN A 122 -13.76 16.56 -21.84
#